data_AF-A0A7W5ZNW6-F1
#
_entry.id   AF-A0A7W5ZNW6-F1
#
_cell.length_a   1.000
_cell.length_b   1.000
_cell.length_c   1.000
_cell.angle_alpha   90.00
_cell.angle_beta   90.00
_cell.angle_gamma   90.00
#
_symmetry.space_group_name_H-M   'P 1'
#
loop_
_entity.id
_entity.type
_entity.pdbx_description
1 polymer ?
#
loop_
_entity_poly.entity_id
_entity_poly.type
_entity_poly.pdbx_seq_one_letter_code
_entity_poly.pdbx_strand_id
1 'polypeptide(L)'
;MNIKPLSKLFLYATVAMLMSVSCKKKDPSACGPDNGHYRYVKTIKDARADLYQSAGFVIEGGDAPLICPFQEEKILPYENTYVRGKPQPFKYRIWGRIFNCDACPTFTTGPAPFIVIDKIVKID
;
A
#
# COMPACT_ATOMS: atom_id res chain seq x y z
N MET A 1 33.13 52.76 -10.45
CA MET A 1 32.61 51.66 -9.60
C MET A 1 31.52 50.95 -10.38
N ASN A 2 31.79 49.72 -10.84
CA ASN A 2 30.87 48.96 -11.69
C ASN A 2 30.34 47.78 -10.86
N ILE A 3 29.18 47.97 -10.22
CA ILE A 3 28.49 46.92 -9.48
C ILE A 3 27.70 46.10 -10.51
N LYS A 4 28.22 44.92 -10.86
CA LYS A 4 27.50 43.91 -11.65
C LYS A 4 26.82 42.90 -10.73
N PRO A 5 25.68 42.32 -11.16
CA PRO A 5 24.61 41.90 -10.26
C PRO A 5 24.86 40.52 -9.68
N LEU A 6 25.22 40.48 -8.40
CA LEU A 6 25.39 39.26 -7.60
C LEU A 6 24.05 38.65 -7.14
N SER A 7 22.92 38.95 -7.80
CA SER A 7 21.58 38.52 -7.37
C SER A 7 21.00 37.35 -8.16
N LYS A 8 21.55 37.05 -9.35
CA LYS A 8 20.97 36.02 -10.23
C LYS A 8 21.46 34.60 -9.96
N LEU A 9 22.60 34.39 -9.30
CA LEU A 9 23.09 33.04 -9.00
C LEU A 9 22.34 32.37 -7.84
N PHE A 10 21.88 33.15 -6.86
CA PHE A 10 21.20 32.61 -5.68
C PHE A 10 19.80 32.05 -5.99
N LEU A 11 19.14 32.56 -7.04
CA LEU A 11 17.79 32.12 -7.43
C LEU A 11 17.76 30.76 -8.12
N TYR A 12 18.86 30.30 -8.72
CA TYR A 12 18.89 28.98 -9.39
C TYR A 12 19.27 27.84 -8.44
N ALA A 13 20.03 28.12 -7.38
CA ALA A 13 20.46 27.10 -6.42
C ALA A 13 19.29 26.61 -5.55
N THR A 14 18.35 27.48 -5.18
CA THR A 14 17.18 27.11 -4.37
C THR A 14 16.16 26.29 -5.15
N VAL A 15 15.98 26.54 -6.46
CA VAL A 15 15.07 25.76 -7.31
C VAL A 15 15.62 24.35 -7.58
N ALA A 16 16.93 24.18 -7.71
CA ALA A 16 17.55 22.86 -7.90
C ALA A 16 17.44 21.96 -6.66
N MET A 17 17.52 22.53 -5.44
CA MET A 17 17.31 21.75 -4.21
C MET A 17 15.85 21.32 -4.02
N LEU A 18 14.87 22.12 -4.46
CA LEU A 18 13.44 21.77 -4.38
C LEU A 18 13.03 20.65 -5.35
N MET A 19 13.74 20.48 -6.47
CA MET A 19 13.50 19.39 -7.43
C MET A 19 14.18 18.07 -7.02
N SER A 20 15.00 18.06 -5.97
CA SER A 20 15.75 16.87 -5.53
C SER A 20 14.99 15.99 -4.53
N VAL A 21 13.86 16.45 -4.00
CA VAL A 21 12.84 15.57 -3.40
C VAL A 21 11.97 14.99 -4.51
N SER A 22 12.60 14.25 -5.43
CA SER A 22 11.92 13.14 -6.09
C SER A 22 11.70 12.09 -5.01
N CYS A 23 10.73 12.35 -4.12
CA CYS A 23 9.99 11.29 -3.47
C CYS A 23 9.49 10.43 -4.62
N LYS A 24 10.23 9.36 -4.92
CA LYS A 24 9.75 8.24 -5.72
C LYS A 24 8.46 7.81 -5.05
N LYS A 25 7.33 8.38 -5.46
CA LYS A 25 6.01 7.85 -5.16
C LYS A 25 6.10 6.43 -5.69
N LYS A 26 6.31 5.47 -4.78
CA LYS A 26 6.19 4.06 -5.10
C LYS A 26 4.86 3.94 -5.82
N ASP A 27 4.91 3.55 -7.08
CA ASP A 27 3.74 3.51 -7.92
C ASP A 27 2.73 2.60 -7.21
N PRO A 28 1.53 3.09 -6.84
CA PRO A 28 0.51 2.25 -6.23
C PRO A 28 0.04 1.14 -7.17
N SER A 29 0.57 1.02 -8.39
CA SER A 29 0.37 -0.10 -9.30
C SER A 29 0.97 -1.43 -8.82
N ALA A 30 1.94 -1.44 -7.90
CA ALA A 30 2.65 -2.66 -7.51
C ALA A 30 2.86 -2.79 -5.99
N CYS A 31 2.93 -4.04 -5.51
CA CYS A 31 3.17 -4.36 -4.10
C CYS A 31 4.66 -4.26 -3.67
N GLY A 32 5.45 -3.42 -4.33
CA GLY A 32 6.89 -3.25 -4.09
C GLY A 32 7.57 -2.59 -5.28
N PRO A 33 8.91 -2.43 -5.28
CA PRO A 33 9.64 -2.10 -6.51
C PRO A 33 9.39 -3.20 -7.56
N ASP A 34 9.44 -2.84 -8.85
CA ASP A 34 9.19 -3.72 -10.01
C ASP A 34 9.99 -5.05 -10.00
N ASN A 35 11.01 -5.13 -9.16
CA ASN A 35 11.93 -6.23 -8.97
C ASN A 35 11.38 -7.35 -8.06
N GLY A 36 10.34 -7.07 -7.26
CA GLY A 36 9.62 -8.10 -6.55
C GLY A 36 8.70 -8.79 -7.55
N HIS A 37 8.79 -10.11 -7.69
CA HIS A 37 7.98 -10.91 -8.62
C HIS A 37 6.49 -10.93 -8.20
N TYR A 38 5.86 -9.76 -8.18
CA TYR A 38 4.45 -9.54 -7.85
C TYR A 38 3.63 -9.64 -9.12
N ARG A 39 2.93 -10.75 -9.30
CA ARG A 39 2.02 -10.98 -10.41
C ARG A 39 0.62 -10.53 -10.04
N TYR A 40 0.03 -9.65 -10.83
CA TYR A 40 -1.37 -9.25 -10.67
C TYR A 40 -2.30 -10.47 -10.73
N VAL A 41 -3.23 -10.56 -9.79
CA VAL A 41 -4.25 -11.62 -9.72
C VAL A 41 -5.61 -11.04 -10.09
N LYS A 42 -6.10 -10.08 -9.31
CA LYS A 42 -7.44 -9.51 -9.48
C LYS A 42 -7.58 -8.15 -8.82
N THR A 43 -8.62 -7.43 -9.23
CA THR A 43 -9.07 -6.19 -8.59
C THR A 43 -10.28 -6.52 -7.71
N ILE A 44 -10.31 -5.97 -6.50
CA ILE A 44 -11.46 -6.05 -5.62
C ILE A 44 -12.17 -4.70 -5.57
N LYS A 45 -13.50 -4.72 -5.62
CA LYS A 45 -14.35 -3.53 -5.58
C LYS A 45 -15.44 -3.74 -4.56
N ASP A 46 -15.56 -2.79 -3.63
CA ASP A 46 -16.59 -2.79 -2.58
C ASP A 46 -16.68 -4.13 -1.83
N ALA A 47 -15.53 -4.76 -1.59
CA ALA A 47 -15.48 -6.08 -0.97
C ALA A 47 -15.68 -5.94 0.54
N ARG A 48 -16.56 -6.75 1.12
CA ARG A 48 -16.68 -6.83 2.59
C ARG A 48 -15.42 -7.46 3.17
N ALA A 49 -14.88 -6.86 4.23
CA ALA A 49 -13.68 -7.34 4.87
C ALA A 49 -13.62 -6.96 6.35
N ASP A 50 -12.80 -7.70 7.09
CA ASP A 50 -12.43 -7.44 8.48
C ASP A 50 -10.92 -7.31 8.58
N LEU A 51 -10.44 -6.38 9.39
CA LEU A 51 -9.01 -6.25 9.62
C LEU A 51 -8.55 -7.31 10.62
N TYR A 52 -7.49 -8.02 10.26
CA TYR A 52 -6.70 -8.89 11.10
C TYR A 52 -5.28 -8.35 11.19
N GLN A 53 -4.92 -7.72 12.31
CA GLN A 53 -3.68 -6.94 12.44
C GLN A 53 -2.38 -7.72 12.07
N SER A 54 -2.37 -9.05 12.20
CA SER A 54 -1.21 -9.88 11.85
C SER A 54 -1.09 -10.27 10.38
N ALA A 55 -2.16 -10.11 9.58
CA ALA A 55 -2.19 -10.57 8.19
C ALA A 55 -2.91 -9.62 7.21
N GLY A 56 -3.45 -8.49 7.68
CA GLY A 56 -4.21 -7.56 6.85
C GLY A 56 -5.70 -7.84 6.81
N PHE A 57 -6.34 -7.68 5.65
CA PHE A 57 -7.80 -7.82 5.56
C PHE A 57 -8.22 -9.25 5.23
N VAL A 58 -9.14 -9.81 6.01
CA VAL A 58 -9.89 -11.02 5.67
C VAL A 58 -11.13 -10.60 4.90
N ILE A 59 -11.22 -11.03 3.65
CA ILE A 59 -12.27 -10.66 2.70
C ILE A 59 -13.36 -11.72 2.72
N GLU A 60 -14.62 -11.29 2.59
CA GLU A 60 -15.78 -12.17 2.41
C GLU A 60 -15.54 -13.14 1.24
N GLY A 61 -15.68 -14.44 1.51
CA GLY A 61 -15.31 -15.51 0.58
C GLY A 61 -14.00 -16.23 0.93
N GLY A 62 -13.25 -15.76 1.94
CA GLY A 62 -12.13 -16.50 2.55
C GLY A 62 -10.73 -16.07 2.10
N ASP A 63 -10.63 -15.08 1.20
CA ASP A 63 -9.32 -14.51 0.83
C ASP A 63 -8.74 -13.71 2.00
N ALA A 64 -7.47 -13.92 2.33
CA ALA A 64 -6.77 -13.17 3.38
C ALA A 64 -5.38 -12.71 2.91
N PRO A 65 -5.31 -11.77 1.92
CA PRO A 65 -4.05 -11.28 1.41
C PRO A 65 -3.31 -10.42 2.44
N LEU A 66 -1.98 -10.57 2.48
CA LEU A 66 -1.09 -9.74 3.29
C LEU A 66 -1.09 -8.30 2.78
N ILE A 67 -1.03 -7.33 3.68
CA ILE A 67 -0.89 -5.93 3.24
C ILE A 67 0.49 -5.71 2.64
N CYS A 68 0.55 -4.94 1.57
CA CYS A 68 1.83 -4.53 1.00
C CYS A 68 2.67 -3.75 2.02
N PRO A 69 3.97 -4.06 2.20
CA PRO A 69 4.78 -3.48 3.28
C PRO A 69 4.83 -1.94 3.30
N PHE A 70 4.70 -1.28 2.15
CA PHE A 70 4.69 0.19 2.08
C PHE A 70 3.33 0.83 2.39
N GLN A 71 2.29 0.05 2.65
CA GLN A 71 0.95 0.51 3.03
C GLN A 71 0.55 0.06 4.44
N GLU A 72 1.47 -0.48 5.24
CA GLU A 72 1.18 -0.86 6.63
C GLU A 72 0.61 0.34 7.42
N GLU A 73 1.17 1.54 7.22
CA GLU A 73 0.68 2.76 7.87
C GLU A 73 -0.78 3.11 7.52
N LYS A 74 -1.27 2.68 6.35
CA LYS A 74 -2.65 2.98 5.89
C LYS A 74 -3.70 2.24 6.70
N ILE A 75 -3.35 1.11 7.31
CA ILE A 75 -4.30 0.31 8.10
C ILE A 75 -4.25 0.58 9.60
N LEU A 76 -3.19 1.22 10.10
CA LEU A 76 -3.02 1.52 11.53
C LEU A 76 -4.21 2.27 12.16
N PRO A 77 -4.91 3.19 11.47
CA PRO A 77 -6.06 3.89 12.06
C PRO A 77 -7.31 3.02 12.23
N TYR A 78 -7.33 1.79 11.67
CA TYR A 78 -8.51 0.93 11.66
C TYR A 78 -8.44 -0.11 12.78
N GLU A 79 -9.60 -0.48 13.29
CA GLU A 79 -9.75 -1.43 14.38
C GLU A 79 -9.55 -2.87 13.89
N ASN A 80 -8.91 -3.70 14.71
CA ASN A 80 -8.79 -5.13 14.47
C ASN A 80 -10.14 -5.81 14.77
N THR A 81 -10.92 -6.13 13.72
CA THR A 81 -12.30 -6.63 13.85
C THR A 81 -12.43 -8.12 13.57
N TYR A 82 -11.40 -8.76 13.00
CA TYR A 82 -11.44 -10.18 12.67
C TYR A 82 -11.30 -11.08 13.90
N VAL A 83 -12.30 -11.92 14.14
CA VAL A 83 -12.24 -13.00 15.14
C VAL A 83 -12.22 -14.36 14.46
N ARG A 84 -11.12 -15.10 14.61
CA ARG A 84 -10.95 -16.42 13.99
C ARG A 84 -12.02 -17.40 14.49
N GLY A 85 -12.68 -18.09 13.57
CA GLY A 85 -13.62 -19.18 13.88
C GLY A 85 -14.98 -18.74 14.42
N LYS A 86 -15.27 -17.44 14.43
CA LYS A 86 -16.59 -16.92 14.77
C LYS A 86 -17.26 -16.34 13.52
N PRO A 87 -18.58 -16.52 13.35
CA PRO A 87 -19.33 -15.71 12.40
C PRO A 87 -19.42 -14.28 12.95
N GLN A 88 -18.93 -13.29 12.21
CA GLN A 88 -19.16 -11.88 12.51
C GLN A 88 -19.54 -11.10 11.24
N PRO A 89 -20.33 -10.02 11.37
CA PRO A 89 -20.53 -9.10 10.27
C PRO A 89 -19.23 -8.36 9.98
N PHE A 90 -18.82 -8.38 8.71
CA PHE A 90 -17.68 -7.61 8.23
C PHE A 90 -17.87 -6.12 8.48
N LYS A 91 -16.85 -5.47 9.06
CA LYS A 91 -16.88 -4.06 9.47
C LYS A 91 -16.32 -3.08 8.46
N TYR A 92 -15.78 -3.57 7.34
CA TYR A 92 -15.19 -2.72 6.30
C TYR A 92 -15.64 -3.10 4.90
N ARG A 93 -15.66 -2.10 4.02
CA ARG A 93 -15.64 -2.22 2.57
C ARG A 93 -14.29 -1.77 2.06
N ILE A 94 -13.66 -2.58 1.21
CA ILE A 94 -12.35 -2.27 0.65
C ILE A 94 -12.33 -2.33 -0.88
N TRP A 95 -11.49 -1.48 -1.46
CA TRP A 95 -11.13 -1.48 -2.87
C TRP A 95 -9.62 -1.62 -2.96
N GLY A 96 -9.16 -2.39 -3.94
CA GLY A 96 -7.74 -2.67 -4.05
C GLY A 96 -7.42 -3.65 -5.16
N ARG A 97 -6.16 -4.06 -5.21
CA ARG A 97 -5.61 -4.99 -6.19
C ARG A 97 -4.81 -6.05 -5.45
N ILE A 98 -5.08 -7.31 -5.76
CA ILE A 98 -4.39 -8.46 -5.21
C ILE A 98 -3.31 -8.90 -6.19
N PHE A 99 -2.13 -9.16 -5.64
CA PHE A 99 -0.95 -9.65 -6.34
C PHE A 99 -0.46 -10.92 -5.65
N ASN A 100 0.12 -11.84 -6.39
CA ASN A 100 0.88 -12.95 -5.81
C ASN A 100 2.35 -12.61 -5.88
N CYS A 101 3.06 -12.74 -4.77
CA CYS A 101 4.51 -12.71 -4.81
C CYS A 101 5.05 -14.12 -5.04
N ASP A 102 5.60 -14.36 -6.23
CA ASP A 102 6.09 -15.67 -6.65
C ASP A 102 7.53 -15.95 -6.12
N ALA A 103 8.25 -14.93 -5.64
CA ALA A 103 9.63 -15.04 -5.17
C ALA A 103 9.95 -14.19 -3.92
N CYS A 104 8.94 -13.83 -3.11
CA CYS A 104 9.21 -13.13 -1.85
C CYS A 104 9.82 -14.10 -0.83
N PRO A 105 10.76 -13.63 0.03
CA PRO A 105 11.19 -14.39 1.20
C PRO A 105 10.03 -14.42 2.22
N THR A 106 9.10 -15.34 2.03
CA THR A 106 7.98 -15.57 2.94
C THR A 106 8.27 -16.75 3.86
N PHE A 107 7.62 -16.79 5.03
CA PHE A 107 7.69 -17.92 5.97
C PHE A 107 7.07 -19.23 5.44
N THR A 108 6.49 -19.20 4.23
CA THR A 108 5.79 -20.31 3.59
C THR A 108 6.39 -20.63 2.23
N THR A 109 6.46 -21.92 1.89
CA THR A 109 6.80 -22.43 0.55
C THR A 109 5.59 -22.29 -0.39
N GLY A 110 5.46 -21.14 -1.07
CA GLY A 110 4.41 -20.93 -2.08
C GLY A 110 4.11 -19.45 -2.36
N PRO A 111 3.36 -19.13 -3.44
CA PRO A 111 2.98 -17.77 -3.76
C PRO A 111 2.14 -17.17 -2.63
N ALA A 112 2.60 -16.06 -2.07
CA ALA A 112 1.88 -15.35 -1.01
C ALA A 112 1.03 -14.23 -1.62
N PRO A 113 -0.30 -14.20 -1.38
CA PRO A 113 -1.15 -13.13 -1.86
C PRO A 113 -0.91 -11.87 -1.03
N PHE A 114 -0.72 -10.75 -1.72
CA PHE A 114 -0.63 -9.42 -1.15
C PHE A 114 -1.70 -8.50 -1.72
N ILE A 115 -2.10 -7.48 -0.97
CA ILE A 115 -3.07 -6.48 -1.38
C ILE A 115 -2.49 -5.07 -1.32
N VAL A 116 -2.61 -4.36 -2.45
CA VAL A 116 -2.53 -2.90 -2.48
C VAL A 116 -3.94 -2.36 -2.27
N ILE A 117 -4.14 -1.61 -1.19
CA ILE A 117 -5.42 -1.04 -0.81
C ILE A 117 -5.53 0.37 -1.37
N ASP A 118 -6.60 0.61 -2.13
CA ASP A 118 -6.93 1.91 -2.71
C ASP A 118 -7.83 2.70 -1.76
N LYS A 119 -8.85 2.06 -1.18
CA LYS A 119 -9.84 2.70 -0.31
C LYS A 119 -10.36 1.72 0.76
N ILE A 120 -10.63 2.25 1.95
CA ILE A 120 -11.28 1.53 3.06
C ILE A 120 -12.44 2.40 3.55
N VAL A 121 -13.60 1.80 3.77
CA VAL A 121 -14.78 2.44 4.34
C VAL A 121 -15.30 1.56 5.47
N LYS A 122 -15.54 2.13 6.66
CA LYS A 122 -16.22 1.41 7.74
C LYS A 122 -17.69 1.24 7.38
N ILE A 123 -18.23 0.04 7.56
CA ILE A 123 -19.65 -0.27 7.42
C ILE A 123 -20.15 -0.84 8.73
N ASP A 124 -21.27 -0.30 9.20
CA ASP A 124 -21.83 -0.56 10.54
C ASP A 124 -22.24 -2.04 10.74
#